data_AF-A0A838R228-F1
#
_entry.id   AF-A0A838R228-F1
#
_cell.length_a   1.000
_cell.length_b   1.000
_cell.length_c   1.000
_cell.angle_alpha   90.00
_cell.angle_beta   90.00
_cell.angle_gamma   90.00
#
_symmetry.space_group_name_H-M   'P 1'
#
loop_
_entity.id
_entity.type
_entity.pdbx_description
1 polymer ?
#
loop_
_entity_poly.entity_id
_entity_poly.type
_entity_poly.pdbx_seq_one_letter_code
_entity_poly.pdbx_strand_id
1 'polypeptide(L)'
;MELRLLLATDVLAAAVPDPVIDPILHLPGSIAGRVVAIAELGGEPSLDSGIGGVRLELLSAAGEVLAEAITDEGGGYEFPALEPGVYGVRELQPEGFLDGLSLVGSGGGFVLESNFISEIIVQSGDQLVGYDFAEMPEPAIAVFEPISAPLFVGPMLSPTNLWSRPSEIAVPPKSPSV
;
A
#
# COMPACT_ATOMS: atom_id res chain seq x y z
N MET A 1 -25.14 -71.50 56.59
CA MET A 1 -24.28 -72.07 55.51
C MET A 1 -25.22 -72.27 54.33
N GLU A 2 -25.20 -71.48 53.28
CA GLU A 2 -24.06 -71.17 52.42
C GLU A 2 -24.24 -69.82 51.68
N LEU A 3 -23.19 -69.44 50.96
CA LEU A 3 -22.69 -68.12 50.58
C LEU A 3 -23.60 -67.20 49.73
N ARG A 4 -23.46 -65.88 49.96
CA ARG A 4 -23.72 -64.82 48.97
C ARG A 4 -22.61 -64.82 47.91
N LEU A 5 -22.97 -64.75 46.63
CA LEU A 5 -22.06 -64.37 45.56
C LEU A 5 -22.64 -63.14 44.84
N LEU A 6 -21.97 -61.99 45.01
CA LEU A 6 -22.20 -60.79 44.20
C LEU A 6 -21.49 -60.99 42.85
N LEU A 7 -22.19 -60.82 41.74
CA LEU A 7 -21.56 -60.51 40.46
C LEU A 7 -22.24 -59.26 39.89
N ALA A 8 -21.64 -58.13 40.22
CA ALA A 8 -21.80 -56.90 39.46
C ALA A 8 -21.20 -57.14 38.07
N THR A 9 -22.00 -56.98 37.03
CA THR A 9 -21.46 -56.63 35.72
C THR A 9 -22.26 -55.43 35.28
N ASP A 10 -21.77 -54.26 35.68
CA ASP A 10 -22.21 -53.00 35.11
C ASP A 10 -22.05 -53.11 33.60
N VAL A 11 -23.14 -52.96 32.88
CA VAL A 11 -23.09 -52.81 31.43
C VAL A 11 -22.49 -51.43 31.24
N LEU A 12 -21.18 -51.39 30.96
CA LEU A 12 -20.48 -50.19 30.56
C LEU A 12 -21.12 -49.74 29.24
N ALA A 13 -22.17 -48.91 29.33
CA ALA A 13 -22.63 -48.13 28.22
C ALA A 13 -21.39 -47.32 27.78
N ALA A 14 -20.83 -47.67 26.63
CA ALA A 14 -19.85 -46.83 26.00
C ALA A 14 -20.52 -45.47 25.85
N ALA A 15 -20.09 -44.51 26.66
CA ALA A 15 -20.40 -43.12 26.42
C ALA A 15 -19.86 -42.85 25.02
N VAL A 16 -20.74 -42.77 24.03
CA VAL A 16 -20.41 -42.09 22.79
C VAL A 16 -20.02 -40.70 23.28
N PRO A 17 -18.74 -40.28 23.15
CA PRO A 17 -18.40 -38.93 23.53
C PRO A 17 -19.33 -38.03 22.72
N ASP A 18 -20.05 -37.14 23.40
CA ASP A 18 -20.83 -36.11 22.72
C ASP A 18 -19.93 -35.49 21.65
N PRO A 19 -20.40 -35.30 20.40
CA PRO A 19 -19.59 -34.62 19.41
C PRO A 19 -19.21 -33.28 20.04
N VAL A 20 -17.91 -33.08 20.24
CA VAL A 20 -17.36 -31.78 20.62
C VAL A 20 -17.72 -30.88 19.44
N ILE A 21 -18.86 -30.18 19.53
CA ILE A 21 -19.14 -29.04 18.67
C ILE A 21 -18.15 -28.00 19.17
N ASP A 22 -16.98 -27.91 18.50
CA ASP A 22 -15.97 -26.91 18.82
C ASP A 22 -16.66 -25.53 18.87
N PRO A 23 -16.63 -24.82 20.01
CA PRO A 23 -17.33 -23.56 20.15
C PRO A 23 -16.62 -22.52 19.29
N ILE A 24 -17.21 -22.27 18.11
CA ILE A 24 -16.89 -21.24 17.12
C ILE A 24 -15.65 -21.56 16.26
N LEU A 25 -15.84 -22.40 15.23
CA LEU A 25 -14.89 -22.48 14.10
C LEU A 25 -14.88 -21.14 13.36
N HIS A 26 -13.82 -20.36 13.52
CA HIS A 26 -13.55 -19.20 12.69
C HIS A 26 -12.82 -19.68 11.44
N LEU A 27 -13.35 -19.35 10.26
CA LEU A 27 -12.64 -19.55 9.02
C LEU A 27 -11.51 -18.53 8.94
N PRO A 28 -10.28 -18.93 8.54
CA PRO A 28 -9.20 -17.98 8.34
C PRO A 28 -9.57 -16.97 7.24
N GLY A 29 -9.19 -15.71 7.45
CA GLY A 29 -9.27 -14.66 6.45
C GLY A 29 -7.93 -14.39 5.75
N SER A 30 -7.92 -13.41 4.85
CA SER A 30 -6.70 -12.91 4.21
C SER A 30 -6.77 -11.41 3.91
N ILE A 31 -5.59 -10.79 3.77
CA ILE A 31 -5.42 -9.42 3.27
C ILE A 31 -4.46 -9.49 2.08
N ALA A 32 -4.86 -8.91 0.94
CA ALA A 32 -4.05 -8.84 -0.26
C ALA A 32 -4.09 -7.44 -0.88
N GLY A 33 -3.04 -7.14 -1.64
CA GLY A 33 -2.88 -5.85 -2.28
C GLY A 33 -1.71 -5.87 -3.26
N ARG A 34 -1.35 -4.69 -3.75
CA ARG A 34 -0.30 -4.50 -4.73
C ARG A 34 0.55 -3.27 -4.45
N VAL A 35 1.83 -3.35 -4.78
CA VAL A 35 2.72 -2.20 -4.87
C VAL A 35 2.92 -1.86 -6.35
N VAL A 36 2.63 -0.62 -6.74
CA VAL A 36 2.60 -0.20 -8.15
C VAL A 36 3.32 1.13 -8.34
N ALA A 37 3.98 1.31 -9.48
CA ALA A 37 4.53 2.61 -9.86
C ALA A 37 3.45 3.51 -10.48
N ILE A 38 3.43 4.79 -10.10
CA ILE A 38 2.70 5.85 -10.81
C ILE A 38 3.64 6.62 -11.73
N ALA A 39 3.22 6.80 -12.98
CA ALA A 39 4.07 7.36 -14.03
C ALA A 39 4.41 8.84 -13.80
N GLU A 40 3.48 9.61 -13.22
CA GLU A 40 3.65 11.04 -12.97
C GLU A 40 2.95 11.46 -11.67
N LEU A 41 3.42 12.56 -11.07
CA LEU A 41 2.78 13.21 -9.92
C LEU A 41 1.32 13.57 -10.24
N GLY A 42 0.37 12.92 -9.56
CA GLY A 42 -1.07 13.09 -9.80
C GLY A 42 -1.66 12.23 -10.92
N GLY A 43 -0.89 11.28 -11.47
CA GLY A 43 -1.41 10.21 -12.31
C GLY A 43 -2.19 9.18 -11.50
N GLU A 44 -3.13 8.51 -12.15
CA GLU A 44 -3.87 7.40 -11.53
C GLU A 44 -2.95 6.17 -11.40
N PRO A 45 -2.97 5.46 -10.26
CA PRO A 45 -2.26 4.20 -10.11
C PRO A 45 -2.73 3.19 -11.15
N SER A 46 -1.80 2.73 -12.00
CA SER A 46 -2.07 1.69 -12.99
C SER A 46 -1.62 0.35 -12.45
N LEU A 47 -2.52 -0.63 -12.51
CA LEU A 47 -2.19 -1.97 -12.04
C LEU A 47 -1.16 -2.66 -12.96
N ASP A 48 -0.89 -2.16 -14.16
CA ASP A 48 0.08 -2.78 -15.08
C ASP A 48 1.55 -2.48 -14.74
N SER A 49 1.82 -1.64 -13.73
CA SER A 49 3.17 -1.18 -13.34
C SER A 49 3.61 -1.73 -11.98
N GLY A 50 3.39 -3.03 -11.73
CA GLY A 50 3.73 -3.67 -10.45
C GLY A 50 5.23 -3.56 -10.12
N ILE A 51 5.54 -3.35 -8.83
CA ILE A 51 6.91 -3.30 -8.32
C ILE A 51 7.17 -4.57 -7.51
N GLY A 52 8.02 -5.45 -8.05
CA GLY A 52 8.40 -6.69 -7.39
C GLY A 52 9.55 -6.56 -6.40
N GLY A 53 9.59 -7.46 -5.41
CA GLY A 53 10.64 -7.50 -4.39
C GLY A 53 10.46 -6.49 -3.25
N VAL A 54 9.32 -5.82 -3.16
CA VAL A 54 9.01 -4.87 -2.08
C VAL A 54 8.60 -5.64 -0.84
N ARG A 55 9.15 -5.26 0.32
CA ARG A 55 8.86 -5.90 1.61
C ARG A 55 7.70 -5.19 2.30
N LEU A 56 6.73 -5.98 2.76
CA LEU A 56 5.59 -5.52 3.52
C LEU A 56 5.53 -6.23 4.87
N GLU A 57 5.04 -5.52 5.87
CA GLU A 57 4.86 -6.03 7.24
C GLU A 57 3.37 -6.04 7.58
N LEU A 58 2.90 -7.16 8.13
CA LEU A 58 1.61 -7.25 8.80
C LEU A 58 1.79 -6.89 10.27
N LEU A 59 0.96 -5.98 10.77
CA LEU A 59 1.01 -5.50 12.13
C LEU A 59 -0.23 -5.92 12.92
N SER A 60 -0.03 -6.24 14.20
CA SER A 60 -1.12 -6.38 15.16
C SER A 60 -1.75 -5.02 15.48
N ALA A 61 -2.91 -5.02 16.12
CA ALA A 61 -3.53 -3.79 16.64
C ALA A 61 -2.64 -3.02 17.64
N ALA A 62 -1.63 -3.67 18.24
CA ALA A 62 -0.66 -3.03 19.13
C ALA A 62 0.56 -2.47 18.39
N GLY A 63 0.65 -2.63 17.06
CA GLY A 63 1.78 -2.20 16.23
C GLY A 63 2.96 -3.17 16.22
N GLU A 64 2.79 -4.41 16.68
CA GLU A 64 3.82 -5.44 16.62
C GLU A 64 3.82 -6.09 15.24
N VAL A 65 5.01 -6.35 14.68
CA VAL A 65 5.13 -7.08 13.41
C VAL A 65 4.81 -8.55 13.64
N LEU A 66 3.79 -9.05 12.95
CA LEU A 66 3.32 -10.43 13.04
C LEU A 66 3.86 -11.30 11.90
N ALA A 67 4.00 -10.72 10.71
CA ALA A 67 4.44 -11.43 9.51
C ALA A 67 5.01 -10.46 8.47
N GLU A 68 5.66 -11.01 7.45
CA GLU A 68 6.20 -10.28 6.31
C GLU A 68 5.75 -10.92 5.00
N ALA A 69 5.58 -10.09 3.98
CA ALA A 69 5.36 -10.51 2.59
C ALA A 69 6.35 -9.80 1.68
N ILE A 70 6.65 -10.41 0.54
CA ILE A 70 7.45 -9.80 -0.53
C ILE A 70 6.60 -9.81 -1.79
N THR A 71 6.54 -8.67 -2.49
CA THR A 71 5.77 -8.59 -3.73
C THR A 71 6.35 -9.47 -4.84
N ASP A 72 5.48 -10.10 -5.62
CA ASP A 72 5.86 -10.82 -6.84
C ASP A 72 6.26 -9.86 -7.97
N GLU A 73 6.67 -10.37 -9.14
CA GLU A 73 7.03 -9.54 -10.30
C GLU A 73 5.89 -8.62 -10.77
N GLY A 74 4.65 -9.00 -10.49
CA GLY A 74 3.46 -8.19 -10.74
C GLY A 74 3.13 -7.23 -9.60
N GLY A 75 3.99 -7.06 -8.59
CA GLY A 75 3.73 -6.20 -7.44
C GLY A 75 2.71 -6.73 -6.44
N GLY A 76 2.18 -7.94 -6.62
CA GLY A 76 1.16 -8.51 -5.74
C GLY A 76 1.74 -9.08 -4.45
N TYR A 77 1.02 -8.90 -3.33
CA TYR A 77 1.33 -9.52 -2.05
C TYR A 77 0.06 -10.06 -1.37
N GLU A 78 0.23 -11.01 -0.44
CA GLU A 78 -0.85 -11.57 0.37
C GLU A 78 -0.36 -11.95 1.77
N PHE A 79 -1.20 -11.69 2.77
CA PHE A 79 -1.14 -12.29 4.11
C PHE A 79 -2.31 -13.26 4.26
N PRO A 80 -2.09 -14.57 4.03
CA PRO A 80 -3.14 -15.58 4.14
C PRO A 80 -3.30 -16.06 5.59
N ALA A 81 -4.36 -16.83 5.83
CA ALA A 81 -4.57 -17.59 7.06
C ALA A 81 -4.65 -16.74 8.34
N LEU A 82 -5.24 -15.55 8.27
CA LEU A 82 -5.39 -14.65 9.39
C LEU A 82 -6.57 -15.06 10.28
N GLU A 83 -6.35 -15.08 11.60
CA GLU A 83 -7.46 -15.15 12.54
C GLU A 83 -8.29 -13.86 12.47
N PRO A 84 -9.62 -13.92 12.70
CA PRO A 84 -10.42 -12.71 12.77
C PRO A 84 -9.89 -11.73 13.81
N GLY A 85 -9.74 -10.47 13.43
CA GLY A 85 -9.04 -9.48 14.25
C GLY A 85 -8.85 -8.14 13.54
N VAL A 86 -8.05 -7.29 14.16
CA VAL A 86 -7.70 -5.96 13.64
C VAL A 86 -6.20 -5.94 13.33
N TYR A 87 -5.88 -5.52 12.12
CA TYR A 87 -4.52 -5.54 11.59
C TYR A 87 -4.14 -4.20 10.97
N GLY A 88 -2.85 -4.04 10.70
CA GLY A 88 -2.34 -3.03 9.78
C GLY A 88 -1.38 -3.66 8.76
N VAL A 89 -1.20 -2.99 7.63
CA VAL A 89 -0.19 -3.34 6.63
C VAL A 89 0.72 -2.14 6.44
N ARG A 90 2.03 -2.35 6.58
CA ARG A 90 3.06 -1.35 6.33
C ARG A 90 3.95 -1.77 5.18
N GLU A 91 4.16 -0.87 4.23
CA GLU A 91 5.19 -1.02 3.21
C GLU A 91 6.54 -0.49 3.72
N LEU A 92 7.62 -1.19 3.37
CA LEU A 92 8.97 -0.63 3.44
C LEU A 92 9.28 0.01 2.10
N GLN A 93 9.50 1.32 2.12
CA GLN A 93 9.78 2.13 0.93
C GLN A 93 10.80 1.45 -0.01
N PRO A 94 10.42 1.15 -1.25
CA PRO A 94 11.32 0.54 -2.22
C PRO A 94 12.41 1.52 -2.65
N GLU A 95 13.62 1.00 -2.85
CA GLU A 95 14.75 1.81 -3.34
C GLU A 95 14.47 2.38 -4.74
N GLY A 96 14.82 3.65 -4.95
CA GLY A 96 14.59 4.33 -6.23
C GLY A 96 13.16 4.82 -6.43
N PHE A 97 12.32 4.74 -5.40
CA PHE A 97 10.98 5.29 -5.38
C PHE A 97 10.78 6.24 -4.19
N LEU A 98 9.91 7.21 -4.39
CA LEU A 98 9.35 8.10 -3.38
C LEU A 98 7.94 7.63 -3.03
N ASP A 99 7.60 7.69 -1.74
CA ASP A 99 6.26 7.45 -1.21
C ASP A 99 5.21 8.21 -2.02
N GLY A 100 4.14 7.50 -2.40
CA GLY A 100 3.00 8.08 -3.08
C GLY A 100 1.70 7.87 -2.31
N LEU A 101 0.74 7.15 -2.90
CA LEU A 101 -0.61 7.01 -2.34
C LEU A 101 -0.80 5.62 -1.75
N SER A 102 -1.37 5.54 -0.55
CA SER A 102 -1.93 4.29 -0.02
C SER A 102 -3.44 4.24 -0.24
N LEU A 103 -3.93 3.12 -0.74
CA LEU A 103 -5.33 2.89 -1.09
C LEU A 103 -5.95 1.88 -0.13
N VAL A 104 -7.04 2.27 0.53
CA VAL A 104 -7.76 1.40 1.46
C VAL A 104 -8.55 0.35 0.67
N GLY A 105 -8.39 -0.91 1.04
CA GLY A 105 -9.04 -2.05 0.41
C GLY A 105 -10.46 -2.34 0.88
N SER A 106 -10.96 -3.51 0.49
CA SER A 106 -12.36 -3.92 0.61
C SER A 106 -12.87 -4.08 2.05
N GLY A 107 -12.00 -4.28 3.03
CA GLY A 107 -12.34 -4.40 4.44
C GLY A 107 -12.27 -3.09 5.22
N GLY A 108 -12.09 -1.95 4.54
CA GLY A 108 -11.88 -0.65 5.19
C GLY A 108 -10.49 -0.53 5.85
N GLY A 109 -10.36 0.45 6.73
CA GLY A 109 -9.11 0.84 7.39
C GLY A 109 -8.86 2.35 7.26
N PHE A 110 -7.74 2.79 7.83
CA PHE A 110 -7.32 4.19 7.80
C PHE A 110 -5.84 4.32 7.42
N VAL A 111 -5.56 5.19 6.45
CA VAL A 111 -4.20 5.66 6.18
C VAL A 111 -3.86 6.72 7.23
N LEU A 112 -3.10 6.34 8.25
CA LEU A 112 -2.70 7.25 9.35
C LEU A 112 -1.41 7.99 9.03
N GLU A 113 -0.51 7.33 8.32
CA GLU A 113 0.78 7.85 7.86
C GLU A 113 1.12 7.24 6.50
N SER A 114 2.08 7.85 5.81
CA SER A 114 2.67 7.32 4.57
C SER A 114 3.06 5.86 4.74
N ASN A 115 2.85 5.05 3.70
CA ASN A 115 3.16 3.62 3.69
C ASN A 115 2.50 2.76 4.78
N PHE A 116 1.43 3.23 5.43
CA PHE A 116 0.75 2.45 6.47
C PHE A 116 -0.78 2.56 6.40
N ILE A 117 -1.42 1.40 6.24
CA ILE A 117 -2.88 1.23 6.35
C ILE A 117 -3.17 0.49 7.66
N SER A 118 -3.97 1.09 8.52
CA SER A 118 -4.31 0.60 9.86
C SER A 118 -5.78 0.23 9.99
N GLU A 119 -6.13 -0.38 11.12
CA GLU A 119 -7.51 -0.73 11.50
C GLU A 119 -8.25 -1.57 10.45
N ILE A 120 -7.53 -2.46 9.76
CA ILE A 120 -8.10 -3.42 8.83
C ILE A 120 -8.80 -4.51 9.64
N ILE A 121 -10.13 -4.58 9.52
CA ILE A 121 -10.93 -5.56 10.27
C ILE A 121 -11.09 -6.82 9.40
N VAL A 122 -10.47 -7.91 9.83
CA VAL A 122 -10.63 -9.24 9.21
C VAL A 122 -11.71 -9.99 9.99
N GLN A 123 -12.80 -10.36 9.32
CA GLN A 123 -13.83 -11.26 9.86
C GLN A 123 -13.58 -12.71 9.42
N SER A 124 -14.33 -13.64 10.03
CA SER A 124 -14.21 -15.07 9.75
C SER A 124 -14.49 -15.38 8.27
N GLY A 125 -13.46 -15.83 7.55
CA GLY A 125 -13.53 -16.23 6.15
C GLY A 125 -13.37 -15.10 5.14
N ASP A 126 -13.02 -13.90 5.59
CA ASP A 126 -12.85 -12.75 4.70
C ASP A 126 -11.69 -12.94 3.72
N GLN A 127 -11.88 -12.45 2.50
CA GLN A 127 -10.81 -12.33 1.50
C GLN A 127 -10.70 -10.86 1.12
N LEU A 128 -9.89 -10.12 1.87
CA LEU A 128 -9.78 -8.69 1.73
C LEU A 128 -8.73 -8.35 0.65
N VAL A 129 -9.07 -7.42 -0.24
CA VAL A 129 -8.26 -7.08 -1.43
C VAL A 129 -8.19 -5.58 -1.65
N GLY A 130 -7.22 -5.11 -2.43
CA GLY A 130 -7.09 -3.72 -2.85
C GLY A 130 -6.43 -2.81 -1.81
N TYR A 131 -5.62 -3.40 -0.92
CA TYR A 131 -4.74 -2.65 -0.03
C TYR A 131 -3.47 -2.27 -0.79
N ASP A 132 -3.56 -1.24 -1.63
CA ASP A 132 -2.50 -0.96 -2.60
C ASP A 132 -1.63 0.22 -2.15
N PHE A 133 -0.35 0.17 -2.52
CA PHE A 133 0.61 1.24 -2.32
C PHE A 133 1.14 1.68 -3.68
N ALA A 134 1.05 2.97 -3.95
CA ALA A 134 1.43 3.57 -5.22
C ALA A 134 2.67 4.42 -5.02
N GLU A 135 3.72 4.10 -5.76
CA GLU A 135 5.06 4.65 -5.61
C GLU A 135 5.44 5.53 -6.79
N MET A 136 6.10 6.65 -6.52
CA MET A 136 6.63 7.52 -7.57
C MET A 136 8.08 7.17 -7.86
N PRO A 137 8.49 6.93 -9.12
CA PRO A 137 9.90 6.73 -9.41
C PRO A 137 10.68 8.00 -9.03
N GLU A 138 11.82 7.83 -8.36
CA GLU A 138 12.73 8.95 -8.13
C GLU A 138 13.10 9.57 -9.48
N PRO A 139 13.16 10.90 -9.59
CA PRO A 139 13.64 11.52 -10.81
C PRO A 139 15.07 11.03 -11.03
N ALA A 140 15.29 10.32 -12.15
CA ALA A 140 16.64 10.01 -12.58
C ALA A 140 17.39 11.35 -12.65
N ILE A 141 18.39 11.54 -11.80
CA ILE A 141 19.26 12.70 -11.89
C ILE A 141 19.87 12.61 -13.28
N ALA A 142 19.32 13.37 -14.22
CA ALA A 142 19.94 13.59 -15.51
C ALA A 142 21.23 14.32 -15.18
N VAL A 143 22.34 13.55 -15.12
CA VAL A 143 23.68 14.13 -15.10
C VAL A 143 23.71 14.92 -16.40
N PHE A 144 23.60 16.24 -16.29
CA PHE A 144 23.84 17.11 -17.42
C PHE A 144 25.28 16.80 -17.83
N GLU A 145 25.45 16.04 -18.91
CA GLU A 145 26.70 16.02 -19.68
C GLU A 145 27.09 17.50 -19.79
N PRO A 146 28.27 17.93 -19.31
CA PRO A 146 28.66 19.31 -19.49
C PRO A 146 28.64 19.53 -20.99
N ILE A 147 27.69 20.37 -21.45
CA ILE A 147 27.63 20.82 -22.83
C ILE A 147 29.03 21.26 -23.21
N SER A 148 29.73 20.42 -23.97
CA SER A 148 30.99 20.79 -24.60
C SER A 148 30.62 21.73 -25.74
N ALA A 149 30.18 22.94 -25.39
CA ALA A 149 29.90 23.99 -26.34
C ALA A 149 31.22 24.27 -27.07
N PRO A 150 31.27 24.25 -28.41
CA PRO A 150 32.42 24.78 -29.11
C PRO A 150 32.54 26.25 -28.71
N LEU A 151 33.76 26.67 -28.32
CA LEU A 151 34.06 28.07 -28.02
C LEU A 151 33.74 28.93 -29.25
N PHE A 152 32.54 29.49 -29.31
CA PHE A 152 32.21 30.50 -30.31
C PHE A 152 32.80 31.83 -29.86
N VAL A 153 34.01 32.14 -30.34
CA VAL A 153 34.64 33.45 -30.14
C VAL A 153 34.03 34.44 -31.14
N GLY A 154 32.88 35.01 -30.79
CA GLY A 154 32.31 36.19 -31.46
C GLY A 154 32.76 37.48 -30.78
N PRO A 155 32.85 38.62 -31.49
CA PRO A 155 33.34 39.87 -30.92
C PRO A 155 32.38 40.40 -29.86
N MET A 156 32.96 40.78 -28.72
CA MET A 156 32.31 41.42 -27.57
C MET A 156 31.61 42.72 -28.01
N LEU A 157 30.27 42.76 -27.95
CA LEU A 157 29.55 44.03 -28.02
C LEU A 157 29.68 44.74 -26.66
N SER A 158 30.20 45.97 -26.68
CA SER A 158 30.42 46.80 -25.49
C SER A 158 29.12 47.10 -24.73
N PRO A 159 29.15 47.17 -23.38
CA PRO A 159 27.96 47.38 -22.57
C PRO A 159 27.61 48.86 -22.46
N THR A 160 26.81 49.38 -23.40
CA THR A 160 26.10 50.65 -23.19
C THR A 160 24.73 50.61 -23.84
N ASN A 161 23.75 50.05 -23.11
CA ASN A 161 22.34 50.49 -23.06
C ASN A 161 21.49 49.48 -22.26
N LEU A 162 21.55 49.58 -20.93
CA LEU A 162 20.62 48.90 -20.00
C LEU A 162 19.87 49.94 -19.16
N TRP A 163 19.32 50.98 -19.78
CA TRP A 163 18.23 51.76 -19.15
C TRP A 163 17.46 52.57 -20.19
N SER A 164 16.40 51.97 -20.76
CA SER A 164 15.28 52.72 -21.33
C SER A 164 14.03 51.85 -21.20
N ARG A 165 13.28 52.07 -20.11
CA ARG A 165 11.90 51.57 -19.98
C ARG A 165 10.99 52.44 -20.85
N PRO A 166 9.96 51.88 -21.49
CA PRO A 166 8.73 52.61 -21.70
C PRO A 166 7.61 52.00 -20.86
N SER A 167 7.13 52.81 -19.93
CA SER A 167 5.78 52.77 -19.38
C SER A 167 4.78 53.15 -20.46
N GLU A 168 3.86 52.25 -20.84
CA GLU A 168 2.50 52.68 -21.24
C GLU A 168 1.49 51.53 -21.17
N ILE A 169 0.43 51.77 -20.40
CA ILE A 169 -0.78 50.96 -20.31
C ILE A 169 -1.61 51.24 -21.57
N ALA A 170 -1.85 50.24 -22.40
CA ALA A 170 -2.81 50.37 -23.49
C ALA A 170 -4.24 50.18 -22.97
N VAL A 171 -5.00 51.27 -22.89
CA VAL A 171 -6.46 51.28 -22.72
C VAL A 171 -7.11 51.03 -24.09
N PRO A 172 -8.10 50.13 -24.24
CA PRO A 172 -8.77 49.93 -25.53
C PRO A 172 -9.69 51.11 -25.89
N PRO A 173 -9.81 51.48 -27.18
CA PRO A 173 -10.67 52.58 -27.60
C PRO A 173 -12.16 52.25 -27.44
N LYS A 174 -12.92 53.23 -26.93
CA LYS A 174 -14.38 53.22 -26.81
C LYS A 174 -15.02 53.24 -28.20
N SER A 175 -15.91 52.29 -28.48
CA SER A 175 -16.72 52.22 -29.70
C SER A 175 -17.63 53.47 -29.84
N PRO A 176 -17.71 54.11 -31.02
CA PRO A 176 -18.69 55.16 -31.25
C PRO A 176 -20.09 54.57 -31.46
N SER A 177 -21.06 55.14 -30.74
CA SER A 177 -22.49 54.92 -30.95
C SER A 177 -22.94 55.46 -32.31
N VAL A 178 -23.69 54.65 -33.05
CA VAL A 178 -24.72 55.08 -34.00
C VAL A 178 -25.95 54.20 -33.78
#